data_AF-A0A836ETL2-F1
#
_entry.id   AF-A0A836ETL2-F1
#
_cell.length_a   1.000
_cell.length_b   1.000
_cell.length_c   1.000
_cell.angle_alpha   90.00
_cell.angle_beta   90.00
_cell.angle_gamma   90.00
#
_symmetry.space_group_name_H-M   'P 1'
#
loop_
_entity.id
_entity.type
_entity.pdbx_description
1 polymer ?
#
loop_
_entity_poly.entity_id
_entity_poly.type
_entity_poly.pdbx_seq_one_letter_code
_entity_poly.pdbx_strand_id
1 'polypeptide(L)'
;MHKIDTISMLREATEPGVITRSMLISLAIDQGPKKESGRLFIQDGIELNKLEEIRIEFLKILNIDHLWLMKNLVKLSLSHNAIQRIENLDELCHLKELNLSFNHIKIMENLNNLHQLEILLLYSNEISIIQNISDLKKLTILNIGKNKIDDWEHVVYLRDFKSLKSLNTCDNPCTKIDGYLDYLFAFIPQLTYCQYKMISENERQSAIDKHYRIISHLIEDEEKIQTELKLQQEFENKTLLLFASYVEHLDEDYLFQQMFSSDKVAGKTLSTINENTQNAFEEYKKSFVAICHELYELGLRENDRRAEEIRLFEIAVNEGKTNTQNEARRIVNEVLEKRTTIFTNIKNEMEALVEKQEQEVESAIAKTRELFNEFNDLLSKIQNQLMSKEIILHDQMEDINEVFRMNITTMVDSFLETAQGHFSLLRNAEKEYNNIIELVLQSLSFEDEAFYLKDLCCDNDTLATILTASHETHLQVIDDREKHMINRLNKWLEEYINRLFADENKRNHQQILEISHFFEFQYQQLNLLSLPQELDLAGNNPGDDDILED
;
A
#
# COMPACT_ATOMS: atom_id res chain seq x y z
N MET A 1 20.12 16.27 40.20
CA MET A 1 21.57 16.60 40.05
C MET A 1 22.31 15.29 39.87
N HIS A 2 22.40 14.80 38.64
CA HIS A 2 23.43 13.87 38.17
C HIS A 2 23.74 14.37 36.76
N LYS A 3 24.84 15.13 36.63
CA LYS A 3 25.45 15.38 35.33
C LYS A 3 25.95 14.01 34.88
N ILE A 4 25.26 13.37 33.94
CA ILE A 4 25.85 12.30 33.15
C ILE A 4 26.97 12.98 32.39
N ASP A 5 28.19 12.74 32.84
CA ASP A 5 29.37 13.42 32.37
C ASP A 5 29.64 12.92 30.95
N THR A 6 29.33 13.74 29.95
CA THR A 6 29.61 13.48 28.52
C THR A 6 31.10 13.14 28.30
N ILE A 7 31.96 13.54 29.25
CA ILE A 7 33.39 13.26 29.31
C ILE A 7 33.69 11.79 29.70
N SER A 8 32.79 11.11 30.43
CA SER A 8 32.95 9.70 30.81
C SER A 8 32.76 8.76 29.62
N MET A 9 31.85 9.06 28.69
CA MET A 9 31.67 8.28 27.46
C MET A 9 32.85 8.45 26.47
N LEU A 10 33.55 9.59 26.53
CA LEU A 10 34.79 9.82 25.77
C LEU A 10 35.98 8.98 26.28
N ARG A 11 35.91 8.37 27.47
CA ARG A 11 37.00 7.57 28.06
C ARG A 11 36.97 6.08 27.68
N GLU A 12 35.87 5.54 27.16
CA GLU A 12 35.78 4.16 26.63
C GLU A 12 36.25 4.05 25.17
N ALA A 13 37.05 5.00 24.70
CA ALA A 13 37.50 5.11 23.31
C ALA A 13 38.68 4.17 22.95
N THR A 14 38.71 2.93 23.46
CA THR A 14 39.76 1.95 23.13
C THR A 14 39.33 0.85 22.17
N GLU A 15 38.02 0.60 21.97
CA GLU A 15 37.55 -0.43 21.02
C GLU A 15 36.39 0.07 20.12
N PRO A 16 36.31 -0.37 18.85
CA PRO A 16 35.19 -0.04 17.96
C PRO A 16 33.86 -0.53 18.51
N GLY A 17 32.81 0.30 18.42
CA GLY A 17 31.51 0.04 19.04
C GLY A 17 30.44 -0.50 18.08
N VAL A 18 29.42 -1.16 18.65
CA VAL A 18 28.16 -1.53 17.97
C VAL A 18 27.07 -0.57 18.45
N ILE A 19 26.18 -0.15 17.56
CA ILE A 19 25.01 0.65 17.97
C ILE A 19 24.11 -0.20 18.88
N THR A 20 23.86 0.26 20.09
CA THR A 20 23.00 -0.43 21.06
C THR A 20 21.77 0.40 21.40
N ARG A 21 20.71 -0.27 21.87
CA ARG A 21 19.49 0.42 22.32
C ARG A 21 19.77 1.47 23.41
N SER A 22 20.67 1.19 24.35
CA SER A 22 21.03 2.14 25.42
C SER A 22 21.71 3.39 24.86
N MET A 23 22.56 3.23 23.86
CA MET A 23 23.22 4.33 23.14
C MET A 23 22.20 5.20 22.38
N LEU A 24 21.23 4.57 21.70
CA LEU A 24 20.17 5.32 21.02
C LEU A 24 19.33 6.14 21.99
N ILE A 25 18.99 5.58 23.16
CA ILE A 25 18.26 6.29 24.20
C ILE A 25 19.07 7.47 24.75
N SER A 26 20.37 7.28 25.03
CA SER A 26 21.21 8.37 25.55
C SER A 26 21.38 9.50 24.54
N LEU A 27 21.54 9.17 23.26
CA LEU A 27 21.63 10.14 22.16
C LEU A 27 20.30 10.87 21.96
N ALA A 28 19.17 10.17 22.06
CA ALA A 28 17.84 10.78 22.01
C ALA A 28 17.62 11.79 23.14
N ILE A 29 18.15 11.52 24.34
CA ILE A 29 18.10 12.46 25.48
C ILE A 29 18.97 13.69 25.21
N ASP A 30 20.20 13.50 24.75
CA ASP A 30 21.17 14.58 24.57
C ASP A 30 20.77 15.54 23.42
N GLN A 31 20.20 14.97 22.35
CA GLN A 31 19.77 15.68 21.15
C GLN A 31 18.32 16.18 21.24
N GLY A 32 17.55 15.64 22.19
CA GLY A 32 16.17 16.00 22.43
C GLY A 32 15.97 17.40 23.03
N PRO A 33 14.70 17.80 23.25
CA PRO A 33 14.37 19.11 23.79
C PRO A 33 14.98 19.32 25.19
N LYS A 34 15.48 20.53 25.46
CA LYS A 34 16.13 20.88 26.74
C LYS A 34 15.16 21.58 27.70
N LYS A 35 15.56 21.69 28.97
CA LYS A 35 14.79 22.37 30.05
C LYS A 35 13.49 21.64 30.38
N GLU A 36 12.39 22.36 30.56
CA GLU A 36 11.11 21.81 31.00
C GLU A 36 10.54 20.79 30.01
N SER A 37 10.60 21.09 28.72
CA SER A 37 10.22 20.15 27.65
C SER A 37 11.09 18.88 27.66
N GLY A 38 12.35 18.97 28.10
CA GLY A 38 13.22 17.81 28.28
C GLY A 38 12.90 16.96 29.51
N ARG A 39 12.43 17.59 30.61
CA ARG A 39 11.97 16.82 31.79
C ARG A 39 10.72 16.02 31.45
N LEU A 40 9.75 16.65 30.77
CA LEU A 40 8.54 15.98 30.28
C LEU A 40 8.89 14.86 29.30
N PHE A 41 9.79 15.12 28.35
CA PHE A 41 10.28 14.12 27.39
C PHE A 41 10.90 12.86 28.05
N ILE A 42 11.59 13.02 29.18
CA ILE A 42 12.14 11.88 29.94
C ILE A 42 11.06 11.20 30.78
N GLN A 43 10.14 11.97 31.37
CA GLN A 43 9.08 11.48 32.25
C GLN A 43 8.02 10.65 31.49
N ASP A 44 7.73 11.04 30.25
CA ASP A 44 6.75 10.36 29.39
C ASP A 44 7.30 9.05 28.77
N GLY A 45 8.61 8.79 28.90
CA GLY A 45 9.29 7.65 28.30
C GLY A 45 9.70 7.90 26.85
N ILE A 46 10.92 7.49 26.49
CA ILE A 46 11.49 7.77 25.17
C ILE A 46 11.07 6.68 24.18
N GLU A 47 10.09 7.02 23.35
CA GLU A 47 9.68 6.19 22.23
C GLU A 47 10.58 6.43 21.01
N LEU A 48 11.59 5.57 20.83
CA LEU A 48 12.54 5.66 19.72
C LEU A 48 11.87 5.69 18.34
N ASN A 49 10.71 5.04 18.20
CA ASN A 49 9.97 5.00 16.94
C ASN A 49 9.35 6.34 16.54
N LYS A 50 9.22 7.31 17.46
CA LYS A 50 8.66 8.64 17.15
C LYS A 50 9.73 9.66 16.73
N LEU A 51 11.01 9.30 16.80
CA LEU A 51 12.10 10.20 16.45
C LEU A 51 12.29 10.27 14.93
N GLU A 52 12.32 11.49 14.40
CA GLU A 52 12.52 11.76 12.98
C GLU A 52 13.99 12.06 12.64
N GLU A 53 14.81 12.46 13.62
CA GLU A 53 16.23 12.78 13.40
C GLU A 53 17.10 12.21 14.52
N ILE A 54 18.24 11.62 14.15
CA ILE A 54 19.28 11.25 15.09
C ILE A 54 20.67 11.36 14.47
N ARG A 55 21.63 11.84 15.26
CA ARG A 55 23.05 11.93 14.89
C ARG A 55 23.89 11.02 15.78
N ILE A 56 24.58 10.07 15.16
CA ILE A 56 25.44 9.08 15.79
C ILE A 56 26.86 9.33 15.25
N GLU A 57 27.48 10.42 15.67
CA GLU A 57 28.74 10.91 15.11
C GLU A 57 29.89 10.84 16.12
N PHE A 58 31.11 10.55 15.66
CA PHE A 58 32.33 10.52 16.49
C PHE A 58 32.35 9.46 17.61
N LEU A 59 31.64 8.34 17.41
CA LEU A 59 31.47 7.30 18.43
C LEU A 59 32.22 6.00 18.09
N LYS A 60 33.06 6.02 17.05
CA LYS A 60 33.86 4.88 16.56
C LYS A 60 33.00 3.63 16.29
N ILE A 61 31.79 3.83 15.75
CA ILE A 61 30.90 2.72 15.38
C ILE A 61 31.53 1.89 14.26
N LEU A 62 31.55 0.57 14.43
CA LEU A 62 31.98 -0.40 13.41
C LEU A 62 30.76 -1.04 12.73
N ASN A 63 29.75 -1.42 13.53
CA ASN A 63 28.56 -2.14 13.07
C ASN A 63 27.29 -1.34 13.35
N ILE A 64 26.45 -1.25 12.34
CA ILE A 64 25.14 -0.62 12.44
C ILE A 64 24.18 -1.68 12.97
N ASP A 65 23.48 -1.37 14.06
CA ASP A 65 22.56 -2.31 14.71
C ASP A 65 21.47 -1.53 15.46
N HIS A 66 20.39 -2.20 15.86
CA HIS A 66 19.26 -1.64 16.64
C HIS A 66 18.51 -0.45 16.01
N LEU A 67 18.87 0.03 14.82
CA LEU A 67 18.19 1.15 14.15
C LEU A 67 16.78 0.79 13.66
N TRP A 68 16.44 -0.50 13.51
CA TRP A 68 15.08 -0.96 13.18
C TRP A 68 14.00 -0.54 14.20
N LEU A 69 14.42 -0.07 15.38
CA LEU A 69 13.54 0.51 16.39
C LEU A 69 13.01 1.91 16.03
N MET A 70 13.60 2.57 15.04
CA MET A 70 13.35 3.97 14.67
C MET A 70 12.72 4.08 13.28
N LYS A 71 11.57 3.41 13.04
CA LYS A 71 11.01 3.26 11.68
C LYS A 71 10.60 4.57 11.02
N ASN A 72 10.21 5.57 11.81
CA ASN A 72 9.82 6.90 11.31
C ASN A 72 11.00 7.88 11.12
N LEU A 73 12.23 7.38 11.14
CA LEU A 73 13.41 8.24 10.98
C LEU A 73 13.45 8.85 9.58
N VAL A 74 13.62 10.17 9.52
CA VAL A 74 13.71 10.98 8.29
C VAL A 74 15.16 11.40 8.02
N LYS A 75 15.94 11.67 9.08
CA LYS A 75 17.34 12.10 8.98
C LYS A 75 18.24 11.27 9.88
N LEU A 76 19.26 10.64 9.28
CA LEU A 76 20.25 9.83 9.98
C LEU A 76 21.65 10.31 9.64
N SER A 77 22.40 10.71 10.65
CA SER A 77 23.84 10.91 10.52
C SER A 77 24.61 9.83 11.27
N LEU A 78 25.51 9.16 10.56
CA LEU A 78 26.46 8.17 11.03
C LEU A 78 27.90 8.60 10.69
N SER A 79 28.11 9.90 10.51
CA SER A 79 29.40 10.43 10.05
C SER A 79 30.50 10.34 11.10
N HIS A 80 31.76 10.32 10.64
CA HIS A 80 32.94 10.23 11.53
C HIS A 80 32.94 9.00 12.45
N ASN A 81 32.70 7.83 11.87
CA ASN A 81 32.80 6.54 12.56
C ASN A 81 33.81 5.62 11.86
N ALA A 82 33.80 4.33 12.18
CA ALA A 82 34.67 3.31 11.61
C ALA A 82 33.88 2.27 10.79
N ILE A 83 32.70 2.64 10.27
CA ILE A 83 31.77 1.71 9.61
C ILE A 83 32.41 1.21 8.31
N GLN A 84 32.44 -0.11 8.12
CA GLN A 84 32.98 -0.73 6.90
C GLN A 84 31.90 -1.24 5.95
N ARG A 85 30.71 -1.50 6.49
CA ARG A 85 29.58 -2.07 5.76
C ARG A 85 28.29 -1.36 6.13
N ILE A 86 27.48 -1.05 5.13
CA ILE A 86 26.12 -0.54 5.32
C ILE A 86 25.24 -1.77 5.61
N GLU A 87 24.56 -1.79 6.74
CA GLU A 87 23.74 -2.93 7.17
C GLU A 87 22.62 -2.45 8.09
N ASN A 88 21.57 -3.25 8.24
CA ASN A 88 20.49 -3.02 9.21
C ASN A 88 19.76 -1.67 9.06
N LEU A 89 19.59 -1.20 7.81
CA LEU A 89 18.82 0.01 7.49
C LEU A 89 17.47 -0.28 6.82
N ASP A 90 17.14 -1.55 6.59
CA ASP A 90 15.99 -1.97 5.76
C ASP A 90 14.63 -1.47 6.26
N GLU A 91 14.49 -1.33 7.58
CA GLU A 91 13.25 -0.87 8.22
C GLU A 91 13.07 0.65 8.21
N LEU A 92 14.08 1.41 7.75
CA LEU A 92 14.06 2.89 7.73
C LEU A 92 13.45 3.44 6.43
N CYS A 93 12.28 2.93 6.04
CA CYS A 93 11.64 3.23 4.76
C CYS A 93 11.22 4.71 4.59
N HIS A 94 11.17 5.49 5.68
CA HIS A 94 10.86 6.92 5.68
C HIS A 94 12.10 7.84 5.58
N LEU A 95 13.31 7.26 5.54
CA LEU A 95 14.55 8.01 5.56
C LEU A 95 14.73 8.84 4.29
N LYS A 96 14.97 10.14 4.46
CA LYS A 96 15.21 11.11 3.38
C LYS A 96 16.66 11.57 3.30
N GLU A 97 17.35 11.66 4.44
CA GLU A 97 18.74 12.10 4.50
C GLU A 97 19.59 11.07 5.25
N LEU A 98 20.62 10.55 4.57
CA LEU A 98 21.58 9.61 5.12
C LEU A 98 22.99 10.15 4.96
N ASN A 99 23.66 10.40 6.08
CA ASN A 99 25.05 10.83 6.11
C ASN A 99 25.96 9.74 6.67
N LEU A 100 26.76 9.12 5.81
CA LEU A 100 27.76 8.10 6.10
C LEU A 100 29.19 8.61 5.81
N SER A 101 29.39 9.93 5.78
CA SER A 101 30.70 10.54 5.48
C SER A 101 31.75 10.21 6.55
N PHE A 102 33.03 10.15 6.16
CA PHE A 102 34.16 9.84 7.04
C PHE A 102 34.01 8.47 7.74
N ASN A 103 33.87 7.43 6.93
CA ASN A 103 33.84 6.03 7.32
C ASN A 103 34.82 5.21 6.44
N HIS A 104 34.77 3.88 6.51
CA HIS A 104 35.61 2.95 5.76
C HIS A 104 34.79 2.06 4.80
N ILE A 105 33.67 2.58 4.29
CA ILE A 105 32.75 1.83 3.44
C ILE A 105 33.38 1.60 2.07
N LYS A 106 33.30 0.36 1.57
CA LYS A 106 33.85 -0.03 0.25
C LYS A 106 32.78 -0.29 -0.79
N ILE A 107 31.61 -0.73 -0.36
CA ILE A 107 30.51 -1.15 -1.24
C ILE A 107 29.24 -0.41 -0.80
N MET A 108 28.53 0.15 -1.77
CA MET A 108 27.14 0.56 -1.59
C MET A 108 26.28 -0.70 -1.60
N GLU A 109 25.68 -1.05 -0.46
CA GLU A 109 24.82 -2.21 -0.30
C GLU A 109 23.74 -1.91 0.75
N ASN A 110 22.66 -2.68 0.75
CA ASN A 110 21.58 -2.59 1.74
C ASN A 110 20.92 -1.20 1.82
N LEU A 111 20.77 -0.53 0.65
CA LEU A 111 20.08 0.75 0.50
C LEU A 111 18.76 0.63 -0.28
N ASN A 112 18.45 -0.55 -0.85
CA ASN A 112 17.36 -0.74 -1.82
C ASN A 112 15.97 -0.39 -1.26
N ASN A 113 15.74 -0.59 0.04
CA ASN A 113 14.47 -0.31 0.71
C ASN A 113 14.26 1.19 1.06
N LEU A 114 15.30 2.03 0.89
CA LEU A 114 15.25 3.46 1.24
C LEU A 114 14.64 4.31 0.10
N HIS A 115 13.45 3.94 -0.38
CA HIS A 115 12.81 4.56 -1.56
C HIS A 115 12.53 6.06 -1.42
N GLN A 116 12.50 6.57 -0.18
CA GLN A 116 12.31 8.00 0.13
C GLN A 116 13.60 8.79 0.20
N LEU A 117 14.77 8.17 0.02
CA LEU A 117 16.06 8.84 0.18
C LEU A 117 16.28 9.93 -0.87
N GLU A 118 16.45 11.15 -0.41
CA GLU A 118 16.67 12.35 -1.22
C GLU A 118 18.15 12.79 -1.18
N ILE A 119 18.83 12.58 -0.05
CA ILE A 119 20.21 13.01 0.17
C ILE A 119 21.04 11.83 0.69
N LEU A 120 22.10 11.47 -0.05
CA LEU A 120 23.08 10.47 0.35
C LEU A 120 24.48 11.08 0.38
N LEU A 121 25.08 11.13 1.57
CA LEU A 121 26.43 11.65 1.78
C LEU A 121 27.38 10.52 2.17
N LEU A 122 28.39 10.28 1.34
CA LEU A 122 29.42 9.24 1.46
C LEU A 122 30.83 9.81 1.30
N TYR A 123 31.02 11.09 1.63
CA TYR A 123 32.30 11.77 1.47
C TYR A 123 33.39 11.10 2.31
N SER A 124 34.61 10.95 1.79
CA SER A 124 35.74 10.34 2.51
C SER A 124 35.47 8.90 2.96
N ASN A 125 35.21 8.00 2.01
CA ASN A 125 35.09 6.55 2.19
C ASN A 125 36.08 5.81 1.25
N GLU A 126 35.92 4.51 1.04
CA GLU A 126 36.77 3.67 0.20
C GLU A 126 36.03 3.04 -0.99
N ILE A 127 34.96 3.68 -1.46
CA ILE A 127 34.10 3.17 -2.54
C ILE A 127 34.82 3.30 -3.88
N SER A 128 34.87 2.21 -4.65
CA SER A 128 35.46 2.20 -6.00
C SER A 128 34.42 2.27 -7.12
N ILE A 129 33.20 1.78 -6.89
CA ILE A 129 32.14 1.68 -7.92
C ILE A 129 30.83 2.21 -7.34
N ILE A 130 30.12 3.03 -8.13
CA ILE A 130 28.74 3.46 -7.80
C ILE A 130 27.77 2.42 -8.35
N GLN A 131 27.14 1.66 -7.47
CA GLN A 131 26.20 0.58 -7.82
C GLN A 131 25.20 0.34 -6.68
N ASN A 132 24.21 -0.52 -6.89
CA ASN A 132 23.22 -0.95 -5.88
C ASN A 132 22.43 0.22 -5.23
N ILE A 133 22.20 1.28 -5.99
CA ILE A 133 21.35 2.41 -5.56
C ILE A 133 20.24 2.67 -6.58
N SER A 134 19.97 1.73 -7.49
CA SER A 134 19.06 1.90 -8.62
C SER A 134 17.62 2.19 -8.20
N ASP A 135 17.22 1.74 -7.00
CA ASP A 135 15.88 1.92 -6.42
C ASP A 135 15.68 3.29 -5.76
N LEU A 136 16.76 4.09 -5.58
CA LEU A 136 16.71 5.42 -4.98
C LEU A 136 16.24 6.48 -5.99
N LYS A 137 15.03 6.30 -6.55
CA LYS A 137 14.48 7.15 -7.63
C LYS A 137 14.27 8.61 -7.22
N LYS A 138 14.20 8.89 -5.91
CA LYS A 138 14.05 10.24 -5.33
C LYS A 138 15.38 10.93 -4.99
N LEU A 139 16.52 10.28 -5.22
CA LEU A 139 17.82 10.83 -4.87
C LEU A 139 18.09 12.12 -5.65
N THR A 140 18.27 13.22 -4.92
CA THR A 140 18.53 14.57 -5.46
C THR A 140 19.97 15.01 -5.24
N ILE A 141 20.60 14.57 -4.15
CA ILE A 141 21.97 14.94 -3.79
C ILE A 141 22.77 13.66 -3.50
N LEU A 142 23.82 13.44 -4.28
CA LEU A 142 24.81 12.41 -4.04
C LEU A 142 26.18 13.06 -3.81
N ASN A 143 26.74 12.87 -2.61
CA ASN A 143 28.11 13.29 -2.31
C ASN A 143 29.00 12.07 -2.13
N ILE A 144 29.90 11.84 -3.08
CA ILE A 144 30.86 10.75 -3.05
C ILE A 144 32.31 11.24 -3.20
N GLY A 145 32.58 12.47 -2.80
CA GLY A 145 33.94 13.02 -2.83
C GLY A 145 34.92 12.22 -1.98
N LYS A 146 36.20 12.25 -2.33
CA LYS A 146 37.31 11.58 -1.63
C LYS A 146 37.06 10.08 -1.45
N ASN A 147 36.76 9.38 -2.54
CA ASN A 147 36.62 7.93 -2.62
C ASN A 147 37.67 7.36 -3.60
N LYS A 148 37.49 6.13 -4.08
CA LYS A 148 38.41 5.40 -4.95
C LYS A 148 37.84 5.15 -6.36
N ILE A 149 36.92 5.99 -6.83
CA ILE A 149 36.31 5.85 -8.17
C ILE A 149 37.29 6.27 -9.25
N ASP A 150 37.64 5.37 -10.16
CA ASP A 150 38.69 5.57 -11.17
C ASP A 150 38.23 5.50 -12.63
N ASP A 151 36.95 5.18 -12.88
CA ASP A 151 36.34 5.19 -14.20
C ASP A 151 35.24 6.26 -14.37
N TRP A 152 34.56 6.22 -15.52
CA TRP A 152 33.42 7.08 -15.89
C TRP A 152 32.10 6.31 -16.09
N GLU A 153 32.07 5.00 -15.80
CA GLU A 153 30.89 4.15 -16.05
C GLU A 153 29.71 4.59 -15.19
N HIS A 154 29.99 5.11 -13.99
CA HIS A 154 28.97 5.67 -13.11
C HIS A 154 28.19 6.82 -13.74
N VAL A 155 28.72 7.51 -14.76
CA VAL A 155 28.01 8.62 -15.41
C VAL A 155 26.78 8.10 -16.16
N VAL A 156 26.93 6.99 -16.89
CA VAL A 156 25.81 6.35 -17.60
C VAL A 156 24.83 5.79 -16.58
N TYR A 157 25.32 5.14 -15.53
CA TYR A 157 24.47 4.64 -14.44
C TYR A 157 23.67 5.77 -13.76
N LEU A 158 24.29 6.91 -13.49
CA LEU A 158 23.63 8.06 -12.85
C LEU A 158 22.68 8.83 -13.77
N ARG A 159 22.75 8.61 -15.10
CA ARG A 159 21.82 9.23 -16.08
C ARG A 159 20.36 8.80 -15.84
N ASP A 160 20.15 7.60 -15.31
CA ASP A 160 18.81 7.07 -14.99
C ASP A 160 18.18 7.71 -13.74
N PHE A 161 18.96 8.40 -12.93
CA PHE A 161 18.49 9.08 -11.72
C PHE A 161 17.91 10.45 -12.10
N LYS A 162 16.70 10.47 -12.66
CA LYS A 162 16.07 11.68 -13.22
C LYS A 162 15.87 12.80 -12.18
N SER A 163 15.84 12.47 -10.89
CA SER A 163 15.75 13.42 -9.76
C SER A 163 17.10 14.02 -9.33
N LEU A 164 18.24 13.47 -9.76
CA LEU A 164 19.57 13.86 -9.30
C LEU A 164 19.92 15.29 -9.76
N LYS A 165 20.10 16.21 -8.81
CA LYS A 165 20.42 17.63 -9.07
C LYS A 165 21.83 18.02 -8.64
N SER A 166 22.40 17.35 -7.65
CA SER A 166 23.74 17.66 -7.15
C SER A 166 24.60 16.41 -7.03
N LEU A 167 25.78 16.45 -7.64
CA LEU A 167 26.76 15.38 -7.58
C LEU A 167 28.11 15.96 -7.16
N ASN A 168 28.67 15.44 -6.08
CA ASN A 168 30.06 15.72 -5.71
C ASN A 168 30.92 14.48 -5.88
N THR A 169 31.91 14.55 -6.79
CA THR A 169 32.90 13.50 -7.04
C THR A 169 34.33 13.99 -6.78
N CYS A 170 34.52 15.16 -6.16
CA CYS A 170 35.84 15.75 -5.93
C CYS A 170 36.81 14.76 -5.25
N ASP A 171 38.11 14.90 -5.49
CA ASP A 171 39.13 14.04 -4.87
C ASP A 171 39.02 12.53 -5.17
N ASN A 172 38.28 12.13 -6.21
CA ASN A 172 38.34 10.78 -6.77
C ASN A 172 39.32 10.70 -7.95
N PRO A 173 39.98 9.55 -8.19
CA PRO A 173 40.83 9.35 -9.37
C PRO A 173 40.18 9.71 -10.71
N CYS A 174 38.87 9.43 -10.89
CA CYS A 174 38.13 9.75 -12.12
C CYS A 174 38.14 11.25 -12.48
N THR A 175 38.21 12.13 -11.49
CA THR A 175 38.26 13.59 -11.73
C THR A 175 39.54 14.08 -12.38
N LYS A 176 40.58 13.23 -12.40
CA LYS A 176 41.87 13.51 -13.04
C LYS A 176 41.91 13.08 -14.52
N ILE A 177 40.88 12.38 -14.99
CA ILE A 177 40.78 11.95 -16.39
C ILE A 177 40.38 13.15 -17.24
N ASP A 178 41.14 13.41 -18.30
CA ASP A 178 40.88 14.51 -19.23
C ASP A 178 39.49 14.35 -19.88
N GLY A 179 38.71 15.42 -19.86
CA GLY A 179 37.34 15.43 -20.40
C GLY A 179 36.27 14.83 -19.48
N TYR A 180 36.60 14.37 -18.27
CA TYR A 180 35.62 13.80 -17.33
C TYR A 180 34.46 14.76 -17.02
N LEU A 181 34.76 16.04 -16.75
CA LEU A 181 33.72 17.03 -16.45
C LEU A 181 32.83 17.34 -17.67
N ASP A 182 33.42 17.43 -18.87
CA ASP A 182 32.65 17.58 -20.11
C ASP A 182 31.71 16.39 -20.29
N TYR A 183 32.22 15.17 -20.12
CA TYR A 183 31.42 13.95 -20.21
C TYR A 183 30.28 13.95 -19.18
N LEU A 184 30.57 14.29 -17.92
CA LEU A 184 29.55 14.38 -16.88
C LEU A 184 28.44 15.39 -17.20
N PHE A 185 28.81 16.58 -17.70
CA PHE A 185 27.86 17.65 -18.01
C PHE A 185 26.99 17.34 -19.22
N ALA A 186 27.54 16.62 -20.21
CA ALA A 186 26.81 16.20 -21.40
C ALA A 186 25.86 15.02 -21.11
N PHE A 187 26.33 14.02 -20.36
CA PHE A 187 25.61 12.74 -20.20
C PHE A 187 24.62 12.72 -19.04
N ILE A 188 24.68 13.67 -18.10
CA ILE A 188 23.69 13.81 -17.01
C ILE A 188 22.95 15.15 -17.16
N PRO A 189 21.91 15.24 -18.01
CA PRO A 189 21.22 16.49 -18.32
C PRO A 189 20.49 17.10 -17.11
N GLN A 190 20.04 16.28 -16.16
CA GLN A 190 19.31 16.72 -14.97
C GLN A 190 20.21 17.37 -13.89
N LEU A 191 21.52 17.17 -13.96
CA LEU A 191 22.48 17.62 -12.96
C LEU A 191 22.58 19.15 -12.98
N THR A 192 22.39 19.83 -11.86
CA THR A 192 22.46 21.31 -11.77
C THR A 192 23.76 21.77 -11.09
N TYR A 193 24.21 21.02 -10.08
CA TYR A 193 25.40 21.33 -9.30
C TYR A 193 26.41 20.18 -9.40
N CYS A 194 27.65 20.51 -9.73
CA CYS A 194 28.77 19.60 -9.70
C CYS A 194 29.86 20.16 -8.79
N GLN A 195 30.35 19.36 -7.83
CA GLN A 195 31.41 19.77 -6.90
C GLN A 195 31.11 21.12 -6.21
N TYR A 196 29.86 21.28 -5.77
CA TYR A 196 29.33 22.49 -5.13
C TYR A 196 29.31 23.76 -6.00
N LYS A 197 29.53 23.62 -7.31
CA LYS A 197 29.43 24.71 -8.30
C LYS A 197 28.25 24.47 -9.22
N MET A 198 27.52 25.53 -9.53
CA MET A 198 26.46 25.49 -10.53
C MET A 198 27.08 25.28 -11.91
N ILE A 199 26.54 24.36 -12.69
CA ILE A 199 26.95 24.13 -14.08
C ILE A 199 26.31 25.23 -14.93
N SER A 200 27.11 26.06 -15.59
CA SER A 200 26.57 27.10 -16.47
C SER A 200 26.01 26.51 -17.77
N GLU A 201 25.05 27.20 -18.38
CA GLU A 201 24.49 26.81 -19.67
C GLU A 201 25.56 26.73 -20.76
N ASN A 202 26.53 27.65 -20.75
CA ASN A 202 27.65 27.67 -21.71
C ASN A 202 28.55 26.45 -21.57
N GLU A 203 28.92 26.06 -20.34
CA GLU A 203 29.72 24.86 -20.09
C GLU A 203 28.98 23.60 -20.54
N ARG A 204 27.68 23.51 -20.24
CA ARG A 204 26.85 22.39 -20.68
C ARG A 204 26.74 22.32 -22.19
N GLN A 205 26.45 23.43 -22.87
CA GLN A 205 26.33 23.43 -24.32
C GLN A 205 27.65 23.02 -24.98
N SER A 206 28.77 23.59 -24.52
CA SER A 206 30.11 23.20 -24.99
C SER A 206 30.38 21.70 -24.78
N ALA A 207 29.95 21.13 -23.66
CA ALA A 207 30.08 19.70 -23.39
C ALA A 207 29.21 18.84 -24.31
N ILE A 208 27.95 19.24 -24.54
CA ILE A 208 27.04 18.56 -25.46
C ILE A 208 27.59 18.60 -26.89
N ASP A 209 28.09 19.75 -27.35
CA ASP A 209 28.63 19.90 -28.71
C ASP A 209 29.84 18.98 -28.95
N LYS A 210 30.71 18.79 -27.93
CA LYS A 210 31.83 17.84 -27.98
C LYS A 210 31.37 16.38 -28.12
N HIS A 211 30.20 16.03 -27.59
CA HIS A 211 29.66 14.67 -27.54
C HIS A 211 28.38 14.45 -28.37
N TYR A 212 28.06 15.39 -29.28
CA TYR A 212 26.76 15.50 -29.95
C TYR A 212 26.26 14.18 -30.53
N ARG A 213 27.09 13.47 -31.32
CA ARG A 213 26.69 12.22 -31.98
C ARG A 213 26.21 11.15 -31.00
N ILE A 214 26.91 10.99 -29.88
CA ILE A 214 26.57 9.95 -28.89
C ILE A 214 25.31 10.39 -28.12
N ILE A 215 25.24 11.66 -27.73
CA ILE A 215 24.08 12.20 -27.02
C ILE A 215 22.81 12.14 -27.86
N SER A 216 22.86 12.47 -29.14
CA SER A 216 21.69 12.38 -30.03
C SER A 216 21.15 10.96 -30.12
N HIS A 217 22.02 9.96 -30.34
CA HIS A 217 21.60 8.56 -30.35
C HIS A 217 21.03 8.10 -29.01
N LEU A 218 21.67 8.49 -27.89
CA LEU A 218 21.16 8.16 -26.56
C LEU A 218 19.79 8.76 -26.28
N ILE A 219 19.55 10.00 -26.68
CA ILE A 219 18.24 10.65 -26.50
C ILE A 219 17.17 9.96 -27.35
N GLU A 220 17.47 9.64 -28.61
CA GLU A 220 16.54 8.90 -29.49
C GLU A 220 16.18 7.52 -28.89
N ASP A 221 17.15 6.81 -28.34
CA ASP A 221 16.91 5.50 -27.72
C ASP A 221 16.15 5.61 -26.39
N GLU A 222 16.45 6.62 -25.57
CA GLU A 222 15.67 6.93 -24.37
C GLU A 222 14.21 7.27 -24.70
N GLU A 223 13.96 8.08 -25.74
CA GLU A 223 12.62 8.44 -26.20
C GLU A 223 11.83 7.23 -26.71
N LYS A 224 12.48 6.32 -27.45
CA LYS A 224 11.86 5.05 -27.88
C LYS A 224 11.46 4.19 -26.67
N ILE A 225 12.39 3.97 -25.74
CA ILE A 225 12.14 3.17 -24.52
C ILE A 225 11.00 3.78 -23.70
N GLN A 226 10.99 5.11 -23.51
CA GLN A 226 9.91 5.79 -22.79
C GLN A 226 8.57 5.67 -23.50
N THR A 227 8.55 5.76 -24.83
CA THR A 227 7.32 5.60 -25.62
C THR A 227 6.79 4.18 -25.52
N GLU A 228 7.65 3.17 -25.64
CA GLU A 228 7.29 1.76 -25.47
C GLU A 228 6.73 1.47 -24.07
N LEU A 229 7.41 1.93 -23.02
CA LEU A 229 6.95 1.81 -21.63
C LEU A 229 5.59 2.49 -21.43
N LYS A 230 5.40 3.67 -22.00
CA LYS A 230 4.14 4.40 -21.90
C LYS A 230 3.00 3.66 -22.60
N LEU A 231 3.22 3.17 -23.82
CA LEU A 231 2.24 2.37 -24.56
C LEU A 231 1.89 1.08 -23.81
N GLN A 232 2.89 0.43 -23.22
CA GLN A 232 2.67 -0.75 -22.39
C GLN A 232 1.81 -0.41 -21.15
N GLN A 233 2.12 0.67 -20.44
CA GLN A 233 1.32 1.12 -19.30
C GLN A 233 -0.11 1.48 -19.69
N GLU A 234 -0.30 2.18 -20.82
CA GLU A 234 -1.63 2.51 -21.34
C GLU A 234 -2.42 1.24 -21.70
N PHE A 235 -1.77 0.24 -22.29
CA PHE A 235 -2.37 -1.05 -22.60
C PHE A 235 -2.74 -1.85 -21.34
N GLU A 236 -1.85 -1.93 -20.36
CA GLU A 236 -2.10 -2.58 -19.07
C GLU A 236 -3.26 -1.90 -18.32
N ASN A 237 -3.25 -0.56 -18.26
CA ASN A 237 -4.32 0.22 -17.63
C ASN A 237 -5.68 0.03 -18.34
N LYS A 238 -5.69 0.04 -19.68
CA LYS A 238 -6.89 -0.26 -20.47
C LYS A 238 -7.40 -1.67 -20.13
N THR A 239 -6.52 -2.67 -20.11
CA THR A 239 -6.88 -4.06 -19.82
C THR A 239 -7.47 -4.21 -18.42
N LEU A 240 -6.87 -3.59 -17.41
CA LEU A 240 -7.40 -3.59 -16.03
C LEU A 240 -8.77 -2.93 -15.95
N LEU A 241 -8.98 -1.81 -16.65
CA LEU A 241 -10.27 -1.13 -16.71
C LEU A 241 -11.36 -2.02 -17.35
N LEU A 242 -11.06 -2.67 -18.48
CA LEU A 242 -12.01 -3.55 -19.16
C LEU A 242 -12.37 -4.76 -18.29
N PHE A 243 -11.37 -5.33 -17.62
CA PHE A 243 -11.55 -6.46 -16.71
C PHE A 243 -12.42 -6.06 -15.50
N ALA A 244 -12.19 -4.89 -14.89
CA ALA A 244 -12.99 -4.37 -13.78
C ALA A 244 -14.43 -4.04 -14.22
N SER A 245 -14.61 -3.67 -15.48
CA SER A 245 -15.91 -3.36 -16.09
C SER A 245 -16.63 -4.59 -16.66
N TYR A 246 -16.01 -5.78 -16.60
CA TYR A 246 -16.51 -7.07 -17.11
C TYR A 246 -16.76 -7.13 -18.62
N VAL A 247 -16.18 -6.19 -19.38
CA VAL A 247 -16.37 -6.05 -20.83
C VAL A 247 -15.10 -6.36 -21.63
N GLU A 248 -14.18 -7.16 -21.06
CA GLU A 248 -13.02 -7.64 -21.81
C GLU A 248 -13.45 -8.34 -23.12
N HIS A 249 -12.71 -8.06 -24.20
CA HIS A 249 -12.93 -8.61 -25.54
C HIS A 249 -14.27 -8.24 -26.21
N LEU A 250 -15.03 -7.31 -25.62
CA LEU A 250 -16.17 -6.67 -26.28
C LEU A 250 -15.80 -5.36 -26.97
N ASP A 251 -14.56 -4.89 -26.79
CA ASP A 251 -14.01 -3.80 -27.57
C ASP A 251 -13.64 -4.27 -28.99
N GLU A 252 -13.71 -3.35 -29.95
CA GLU A 252 -13.33 -3.61 -31.35
C GLU A 252 -14.06 -4.84 -31.93
N ASP A 253 -13.34 -5.74 -32.63
CA ASP A 253 -13.92 -6.95 -33.24
C ASP A 253 -13.39 -8.25 -32.63
N TYR A 254 -12.84 -8.24 -31.40
CA TYR A 254 -12.22 -9.41 -30.76
C TYR A 254 -13.17 -10.61 -30.63
N LEU A 255 -14.36 -10.44 -30.06
CA LEU A 255 -15.33 -11.54 -29.91
C LEU A 255 -15.73 -12.11 -31.28
N PHE A 256 -15.90 -11.25 -32.28
CA PHE A 256 -16.21 -11.65 -33.65
C PHE A 256 -15.04 -12.44 -34.27
N GLN A 257 -13.80 -12.00 -34.09
CA GLN A 257 -12.63 -12.74 -34.55
C GLN A 257 -12.50 -14.10 -33.85
N GLN A 258 -12.73 -14.14 -32.53
CA GLN A 258 -12.71 -15.37 -31.74
C GLN A 258 -13.72 -16.38 -32.27
N MET A 259 -14.93 -15.93 -32.59
CA MET A 259 -16.00 -16.74 -33.15
C MET A 259 -15.57 -17.45 -34.45
N PHE A 260 -15.09 -16.69 -35.45
CA PHE A 260 -14.63 -17.26 -36.73
C PHE A 260 -13.30 -18.01 -36.65
N SER A 261 -12.46 -17.74 -35.65
CA SER A 261 -11.24 -18.53 -35.41
C SER A 261 -11.51 -19.87 -34.73
N SER A 262 -12.60 -19.95 -33.96
CA SER A 262 -13.05 -21.17 -33.28
C SER A 262 -13.79 -22.10 -34.22
N ASP A 263 -14.47 -21.55 -35.24
CA ASP A 263 -15.07 -22.30 -36.34
C ASP A 263 -14.00 -22.80 -37.34
N LYS A 264 -13.47 -23.99 -37.05
CA LYS A 264 -12.48 -24.67 -37.90
C LYS A 264 -13.09 -25.35 -39.13
N VAL A 265 -14.42 -25.42 -39.23
CA VAL A 265 -15.13 -26.24 -40.21
C VAL A 265 -15.52 -25.40 -41.42
N ALA A 266 -16.24 -24.30 -41.18
CA ALA A 266 -16.62 -23.33 -42.22
C ALA A 266 -15.70 -22.11 -42.20
N GLY A 267 -15.45 -21.57 -41.00
CA GLY A 267 -14.65 -20.37 -40.79
C GLY A 267 -15.14 -19.21 -41.66
N LYS A 268 -14.21 -18.48 -42.30
CA LYS A 268 -14.54 -17.43 -43.27
C LYS A 268 -14.84 -17.98 -44.68
N THR A 269 -14.82 -19.29 -44.89
CA THR A 269 -14.94 -19.86 -46.24
C THR A 269 -16.35 -19.66 -46.79
N LEU A 270 -17.38 -19.79 -45.94
CA LEU A 270 -18.79 -19.60 -46.33
C LEU A 270 -19.11 -18.15 -46.75
N SER A 271 -18.38 -17.15 -46.25
CA SER A 271 -18.59 -15.77 -46.65
C SER A 271 -17.98 -15.45 -48.03
N THR A 272 -17.00 -16.23 -48.49
CA THR A 272 -16.28 -15.98 -49.75
C THR A 272 -16.89 -16.65 -50.99
N ILE A 273 -18.07 -17.26 -50.86
CA ILE A 273 -18.70 -18.06 -51.93
C ILE A 273 -19.13 -17.19 -53.12
N ASN A 274 -19.81 -16.07 -52.88
CA ASN A 274 -20.20 -15.10 -53.89
C ASN A 274 -20.32 -13.68 -53.31
N GLU A 275 -20.65 -12.70 -54.16
CA GLU A 275 -20.81 -11.31 -53.72
C GLU A 275 -21.92 -11.15 -52.67
N ASN A 276 -22.99 -11.95 -52.75
CA ASN A 276 -24.09 -11.90 -51.79
C ASN A 276 -23.68 -12.43 -50.41
N THR A 277 -22.92 -13.52 -50.32
CA THR A 277 -22.39 -14.05 -49.05
C THR A 277 -21.37 -13.10 -48.43
N GLN A 278 -20.56 -12.44 -49.26
CA GLN A 278 -19.58 -11.46 -48.78
C GLN A 278 -20.27 -10.22 -48.21
N ASN A 279 -21.30 -9.71 -48.89
CA ASN A 279 -22.09 -8.58 -48.41
C ASN A 279 -22.82 -8.92 -47.10
N ALA A 280 -23.44 -10.10 -47.01
CA ALA A 280 -24.10 -10.57 -45.79
C ALA A 280 -23.12 -10.66 -44.60
N PHE A 281 -21.89 -11.12 -44.85
CA PHE A 281 -20.84 -11.21 -43.83
C PHE A 281 -20.38 -9.83 -43.33
N GLU A 282 -20.16 -8.86 -44.22
CA GLU A 282 -19.75 -7.51 -43.81
C GLU A 282 -20.87 -6.77 -43.06
N GLU A 283 -22.14 -6.92 -43.48
CA GLU A 283 -23.29 -6.38 -42.75
C GLU A 283 -23.43 -7.03 -41.37
N TYR A 284 -23.28 -8.36 -41.28
CA TYR A 284 -23.29 -9.09 -40.03
C TYR A 284 -22.15 -8.62 -39.11
N LYS A 285 -20.92 -8.53 -39.61
CA LYS A 285 -19.77 -8.03 -38.84
C LYS A 285 -20.04 -6.64 -38.27
N LYS A 286 -20.54 -5.72 -39.10
CA LYS A 286 -20.84 -4.36 -38.68
C LYS A 286 -21.92 -4.32 -37.59
N SER A 287 -23.00 -5.09 -37.76
CA SER A 287 -24.08 -5.19 -36.79
C SER A 287 -23.61 -5.79 -35.46
N PHE A 288 -22.87 -6.91 -35.53
CA PHE A 288 -22.34 -7.61 -34.37
C PHE A 288 -21.39 -6.73 -33.54
N VAL A 289 -20.42 -6.09 -34.20
CA VAL A 289 -19.47 -5.17 -33.54
C VAL A 289 -20.18 -3.98 -32.92
N ALA A 290 -21.23 -3.45 -33.56
CA ALA A 290 -22.02 -2.36 -32.99
C ALA A 290 -22.72 -2.79 -31.68
N ILE A 291 -23.34 -3.97 -31.65
CA ILE A 291 -23.98 -4.51 -30.43
C ILE A 291 -22.94 -4.74 -29.33
N CYS A 292 -21.76 -5.29 -29.65
CA CYS A 292 -20.66 -5.44 -28.69
C CYS A 292 -20.20 -4.09 -28.13
N HIS A 293 -20.09 -3.08 -28.99
CA HIS A 293 -19.66 -1.73 -28.58
C HIS A 293 -20.70 -1.05 -27.68
N GLU A 294 -22.00 -1.23 -27.93
CA GLU A 294 -23.05 -0.74 -27.03
C GLU A 294 -22.96 -1.37 -25.63
N LEU A 295 -22.71 -2.69 -25.57
CA LEU A 295 -22.50 -3.40 -24.31
C LEU A 295 -21.20 -3.00 -23.61
N TYR A 296 -20.14 -2.74 -24.37
CA TYR A 296 -18.87 -2.21 -23.89
C TYR A 296 -19.06 -0.85 -23.19
N GLU A 297 -19.71 0.11 -23.85
CA GLU A 297 -19.99 1.44 -23.30
C GLU A 297 -20.95 1.39 -22.10
N LEU A 298 -21.88 0.44 -22.09
CA LEU A 298 -22.74 0.18 -20.94
C LEU A 298 -21.92 -0.30 -19.74
N GLY A 299 -21.03 -1.28 -19.93
CA GLY A 299 -20.22 -1.84 -18.85
C GLY A 299 -19.28 -0.81 -18.20
N LEU A 300 -18.67 0.07 -19.00
CA LEU A 300 -17.86 1.18 -18.47
C LEU A 300 -18.68 2.14 -17.60
N ARG A 301 -19.86 2.57 -18.08
CA ARG A 301 -20.75 3.45 -17.32
C ARG A 301 -21.25 2.81 -16.03
N GLU A 302 -21.61 1.53 -16.06
CA GLU A 302 -22.04 0.82 -14.86
C GLU A 302 -20.88 0.59 -13.88
N ASN A 303 -19.64 0.43 -14.37
CA ASN A 303 -18.46 0.42 -13.50
C ASN A 303 -18.27 1.73 -12.75
N ASP A 304 -18.39 2.87 -13.45
CA ASP A 304 -18.28 4.20 -12.81
C ASP A 304 -19.39 4.41 -11.78
N ARG A 305 -20.62 4.00 -12.09
CA ARG A 305 -21.74 4.06 -11.14
C ARG A 305 -21.48 3.21 -9.90
N ARG A 306 -21.00 1.97 -10.05
CA ARG A 306 -20.67 1.09 -8.92
C ARG A 306 -19.52 1.66 -8.07
N ALA A 307 -18.49 2.20 -8.72
CA ALA A 307 -17.36 2.82 -8.02
C ALA A 307 -17.80 4.03 -7.19
N GLU A 308 -18.73 4.85 -7.72
CA GLU A 308 -19.28 5.98 -6.98
C GLU A 308 -20.14 5.54 -5.79
N GLU A 309 -20.99 4.51 -5.93
CA GLU A 309 -21.77 3.96 -4.82
C GLU A 309 -20.86 3.43 -3.69
N ILE A 310 -19.79 2.70 -4.06
CA ILE A 310 -18.77 2.23 -3.11
C ILE A 310 -18.11 3.42 -2.40
N ARG A 311 -17.72 4.46 -3.14
CA ARG A 311 -17.08 5.66 -2.58
C ARG A 311 -17.99 6.36 -1.56
N LEU A 312 -19.27 6.54 -1.89
CA LEU A 312 -20.24 7.18 -1.00
C LEU A 312 -20.46 6.35 0.27
N PHE A 313 -20.57 5.03 0.13
CA PHE A 313 -20.65 4.11 1.26
C PHE A 313 -19.41 4.19 2.17
N GLU A 314 -18.21 4.15 1.60
CA GLU A 314 -16.96 4.25 2.37
C GLU A 314 -16.87 5.56 3.16
N ILE A 315 -17.31 6.67 2.57
CA ILE A 315 -17.36 7.97 3.27
C ILE A 315 -18.30 7.90 4.47
N ALA A 316 -19.53 7.40 4.28
CA ALA A 316 -20.52 7.30 5.34
C ALA A 316 -20.05 6.40 6.50
N VAL A 317 -19.47 5.24 6.18
CA VAL A 317 -18.93 4.30 7.16
C VAL A 317 -17.76 4.89 7.93
N ASN A 318 -16.82 5.53 7.23
CA ASN A 318 -15.64 6.13 7.86
C ASN A 318 -16.01 7.33 8.75
N GLU A 319 -16.98 8.15 8.35
CA GLU A 319 -17.49 9.25 9.17
C GLU A 319 -18.15 8.72 10.45
N GLY A 320 -19.02 7.70 10.34
CA GLY A 320 -19.65 7.05 11.49
C GLY A 320 -18.63 6.46 12.47
N LYS A 321 -17.65 5.71 11.96
CA LYS A 321 -16.55 5.12 12.76
C LYS A 321 -15.70 6.19 13.44
N THR A 322 -15.33 7.24 12.73
CA THR A 322 -14.50 8.34 13.25
C THR A 322 -15.20 9.09 14.37
N ASN A 323 -16.50 9.37 14.21
CA ASN A 323 -17.30 10.06 15.22
C ASN A 323 -17.36 9.26 16.53
N THR A 324 -17.68 7.96 16.45
CA THR A 324 -17.71 7.09 17.63
C THR A 324 -16.33 6.95 18.27
N GLN A 325 -15.27 6.82 17.48
CA GLN A 325 -13.91 6.72 17.99
C GLN A 325 -13.48 7.99 18.74
N ASN A 326 -13.81 9.17 18.22
CA ASN A 326 -13.50 10.45 18.87
C ASN A 326 -14.26 10.60 20.19
N GLU A 327 -15.52 10.19 20.24
CA GLU A 327 -16.30 10.23 21.48
C GLU A 327 -15.77 9.22 22.51
N ALA A 328 -15.43 8.01 22.09
CA ALA A 328 -14.81 6.99 22.95
C ALA A 328 -13.47 7.48 23.53
N ARG A 329 -12.62 8.10 22.72
CA ARG A 329 -11.36 8.72 23.19
C ARG A 329 -11.59 9.79 24.23
N ARG A 330 -12.60 10.66 24.05
CA ARG A 330 -12.95 11.69 25.04
C ARG A 330 -13.34 11.04 26.37
N ILE A 331 -14.20 10.02 26.33
CA ILE A 331 -14.65 9.29 27.52
C ILE A 331 -13.47 8.63 28.23
N VAL A 332 -12.59 7.94 27.52
CA VAL A 332 -11.40 7.29 28.09
C VAL A 332 -10.45 8.31 28.73
N ASN A 333 -10.22 9.45 28.08
CA ASN A 333 -9.37 10.51 28.62
C ASN A 333 -9.91 11.06 29.95
N GLU A 334 -11.22 11.31 30.04
CA GLU A 334 -11.88 11.74 31.28
C GLU A 334 -11.67 10.72 32.42
N VAL A 335 -11.67 9.41 32.13
CA VAL A 335 -11.37 8.36 33.13
C VAL A 335 -9.92 8.42 33.59
N LEU A 336 -8.98 8.55 32.66
CA LEU A 336 -7.57 8.55 32.99
C LEU A 336 -7.19 9.77 33.85
N GLU A 337 -7.80 10.93 33.60
CA GLU A 337 -7.66 12.13 34.44
C GLU A 337 -8.22 11.92 35.86
N LYS A 338 -9.45 11.41 35.97
CA LYS A 338 -10.05 11.09 37.28
C LYS A 338 -9.28 10.02 38.04
N ARG A 339 -8.83 8.97 37.35
CA ARG A 339 -7.96 7.92 37.91
C ARG A 339 -6.72 8.54 38.56
N THR A 340 -6.06 9.44 37.84
CA THR A 340 -4.82 10.08 38.31
C THR A 340 -5.06 10.84 39.61
N THR A 341 -6.20 11.54 39.69
CA THR A 341 -6.60 12.27 40.90
C THR A 341 -6.91 11.32 42.06
N ILE A 342 -7.74 10.30 41.83
CA ILE A 342 -8.15 9.34 42.87
C ILE A 342 -6.95 8.54 43.38
N PHE A 343 -6.08 8.05 42.49
CA PHE A 343 -4.92 7.25 42.85
C PHE A 343 -3.90 8.08 43.66
N THR A 344 -3.75 9.36 43.32
CA THR A 344 -2.92 10.29 44.11
C THR A 344 -3.50 10.52 45.50
N ASN A 345 -4.82 10.67 45.61
CA ASN A 345 -5.50 10.84 46.89
C ASN A 345 -5.38 9.58 47.77
N ILE A 346 -5.59 8.38 47.19
CA ILE A 346 -5.39 7.10 47.88
C ILE A 346 -3.96 6.99 48.39
N LYS A 347 -2.97 7.28 47.53
CA LYS A 347 -1.56 7.22 47.91
C LYS A 347 -1.22 8.19 49.05
N ASN A 348 -1.71 9.43 48.98
CA ASN A 348 -1.48 10.44 50.02
C ASN A 348 -2.11 10.03 51.37
N GLU A 349 -3.34 9.49 51.36
CA GLU A 349 -3.99 8.98 52.57
C GLU A 349 -3.25 7.75 53.14
N MET A 350 -2.73 6.87 52.27
CA MET A 350 -1.90 5.73 52.68
C MET A 350 -0.53 6.14 53.24
N GLU A 351 0.12 7.16 52.68
CA GLU A 351 1.37 7.71 53.24
C GLU A 351 1.12 8.38 54.59
N ALA A 352 -0.01 9.08 54.75
CA ALA A 352 -0.41 9.71 56.01
C ALA A 352 -0.71 8.69 57.13
N LEU A 353 -1.09 7.45 56.79
CA LEU A 353 -1.30 6.36 57.75
C LEU A 353 -0.01 5.92 58.47
N VAL A 354 1.17 6.14 57.88
CA VAL A 354 2.46 5.71 58.45
C VAL A 354 2.86 6.55 59.69
N GLU A 355 2.25 7.71 59.91
CA GLU A 355 2.63 8.67 60.97
C GLU A 355 1.57 8.84 62.10
N LYS A 356 0.44 8.11 62.08
CA LYS A 356 -0.76 8.43 62.91
C LYS A 356 -1.12 7.40 63.99
N GLN A 357 -1.83 7.85 65.04
CA GLN A 357 -2.36 7.03 66.16
C GLN A 357 -3.65 6.26 65.78
N GLU A 358 -3.95 5.16 66.50
CA GLU A 358 -4.99 4.13 66.19
C GLU A 358 -6.37 4.67 65.76
N GLN A 359 -6.89 5.76 66.34
CA GLN A 359 -8.21 6.31 65.97
C GLN A 359 -8.24 7.04 64.62
N GLU A 360 -7.10 7.55 64.13
CA GLU A 360 -7.04 8.21 62.82
C GLU A 360 -6.84 7.20 61.66
N VAL A 361 -6.40 5.98 61.99
CA VAL A 361 -6.19 4.89 61.02
C VAL A 361 -7.52 4.38 60.45
N GLU A 362 -8.52 4.17 61.31
CA GLU A 362 -9.84 3.68 60.90
C GLU A 362 -10.57 4.68 59.98
N SER A 363 -10.41 5.98 60.23
CA SER A 363 -10.97 7.04 59.39
C SER A 363 -10.32 7.11 58.00
N ALA A 364 -8.99 6.95 57.91
CA ALA A 364 -8.27 6.95 56.64
C ALA A 364 -8.54 5.67 55.81
N ILE A 365 -8.71 4.51 56.46
CA ILE A 365 -9.17 3.28 55.80
C ILE A 365 -10.58 3.48 55.22
N ALA A 366 -11.50 4.09 55.97
CA ALA A 366 -12.86 4.36 55.50
C ALA A 366 -12.86 5.28 54.26
N LYS A 367 -12.08 6.36 54.26
CA LYS A 367 -11.93 7.26 53.11
C LYS A 367 -11.29 6.58 51.89
N THR A 368 -10.27 5.74 52.12
CA THR A 368 -9.63 4.98 51.04
C THR A 368 -10.62 4.01 50.38
N ARG A 369 -11.46 3.36 51.20
CA ARG A 369 -12.53 2.49 50.71
C ARG A 369 -13.61 3.25 49.94
N GLU A 370 -13.96 4.46 50.37
CA GLU A 370 -14.90 5.34 49.66
C GLU A 370 -14.36 5.72 48.27
N LEU A 371 -13.10 6.15 48.18
CA LEU A 371 -12.43 6.47 46.92
C LEU A 371 -12.30 5.26 45.98
N PHE A 372 -12.07 4.07 46.53
CA PHE A 372 -12.03 2.81 45.78
C PHE A 372 -13.40 2.48 45.18
N ASN A 373 -14.46 2.60 45.97
CA ASN A 373 -15.84 2.39 45.50
C ASN A 373 -16.23 3.43 44.44
N GLU A 374 -15.89 4.71 44.66
CA GLU A 374 -16.14 5.78 43.68
C GLU A 374 -15.50 5.47 42.32
N PHE A 375 -14.25 4.99 42.33
CA PHE A 375 -13.56 4.65 41.09
C PHE A 375 -14.13 3.38 40.43
N ASN A 376 -14.50 2.36 41.19
CA ASN A 376 -15.15 1.17 40.63
C ASN A 376 -16.51 1.49 40.00
N ASP A 377 -17.33 2.32 40.65
CA ASP A 377 -18.61 2.77 40.11
C ASP A 377 -18.40 3.56 38.82
N LEU A 378 -17.36 4.41 38.77
CA LEU A 378 -16.97 5.14 37.56
C LEU A 378 -16.54 4.19 36.44
N LEU A 379 -15.69 3.20 36.72
CA LEU A 379 -15.23 2.21 35.74
C LEU A 379 -16.40 1.40 35.19
N SER A 380 -17.26 0.87 36.05
CA SER A 380 -18.44 0.10 35.66
C SER A 380 -19.40 0.93 34.79
N LYS A 381 -19.68 2.17 35.21
CA LYS A 381 -20.53 3.09 34.43
C LYS A 381 -19.96 3.33 33.04
N ILE A 382 -18.65 3.55 32.93
CA ILE A 382 -18.04 3.93 31.67
C ILE A 382 -17.80 2.72 30.75
N GLN A 383 -17.49 1.57 31.32
CA GLN A 383 -17.48 0.30 30.61
C GLN A 383 -18.84 0.05 29.95
N ASN A 384 -19.94 0.21 30.70
CA ASN A 384 -21.30 0.10 30.16
C ASN A 384 -21.57 1.14 29.06
N GLN A 385 -21.11 2.37 29.23
CA GLN A 385 -21.26 3.41 28.20
C GLN A 385 -20.51 3.09 26.91
N LEU A 386 -19.24 2.70 26.98
CA LEU A 386 -18.44 2.35 25.80
C LEU A 386 -18.99 1.10 25.10
N MET A 387 -19.37 0.08 25.87
CA MET A 387 -20.02 -1.12 25.33
C MET A 387 -21.34 -0.78 24.64
N SER A 388 -22.19 0.06 25.26
CA SER A 388 -23.46 0.46 24.66
C SER A 388 -23.27 1.23 23.35
N LYS A 389 -22.23 2.07 23.26
CA LYS A 389 -21.90 2.80 22.04
C LYS A 389 -21.40 1.89 20.94
N GLU A 390 -20.57 0.89 21.27
CA GLU A 390 -20.08 -0.07 20.29
C GLU A 390 -21.21 -0.94 19.74
N ILE A 391 -22.16 -1.36 20.60
CA ILE A 391 -23.37 -2.08 20.16
C ILE A 391 -24.20 -1.21 19.21
N ILE A 392 -24.50 0.03 19.59
CA ILE A 392 -25.27 0.94 18.73
C ILE A 392 -24.56 1.18 17.40
N LEU A 393 -23.23 1.37 17.41
CA LEU A 393 -22.46 1.55 16.17
C LEU A 393 -22.53 0.29 15.30
N HIS A 394 -22.43 -0.90 15.89
CA HIS A 394 -22.51 -2.15 15.15
C HIS A 394 -23.89 -2.34 14.51
N ASP A 395 -24.98 -2.13 15.27
CA ASP A 395 -26.35 -2.21 14.75
C ASP A 395 -26.55 -1.22 13.58
N GLN A 396 -26.07 0.03 13.72
CA GLN A 396 -26.12 1.03 12.65
C GLN A 396 -25.31 0.61 11.42
N MET A 397 -24.17 -0.05 11.62
CA MET A 397 -23.32 -0.51 10.52
C MET A 397 -23.93 -1.71 9.82
N GLU A 398 -24.61 -2.61 10.54
CA GLU A 398 -25.38 -3.70 9.95
C GLU A 398 -26.51 -3.15 9.05
N ASP A 399 -27.26 -2.15 9.54
CA ASP A 399 -28.29 -1.47 8.75
C ASP A 399 -27.73 -0.82 7.48
N ILE A 400 -26.62 -0.07 7.61
CA ILE A 400 -25.97 0.59 6.46
C ILE A 400 -25.43 -0.45 5.46
N ASN A 401 -24.83 -1.53 5.96
CA ASN A 401 -24.31 -2.62 5.14
C ASN A 401 -25.43 -3.32 4.37
N GLU A 402 -26.59 -3.54 4.99
CA GLU A 402 -27.75 -4.13 4.30
C GLU A 402 -28.34 -3.20 3.23
N VAL A 403 -28.47 -1.90 3.52
CA VAL A 403 -28.91 -0.92 2.50
C VAL A 403 -27.95 -0.89 1.32
N PHE A 404 -26.65 -0.81 1.60
CA PHE A 404 -25.63 -0.84 0.55
C PHE A 404 -25.66 -2.14 -0.25
N ARG A 405 -25.77 -3.29 0.44
CA ARG A 405 -25.90 -4.62 -0.18
C ARG A 405 -27.08 -4.65 -1.14
N MET A 406 -28.25 -4.15 -0.73
CA MET A 406 -29.43 -4.09 -1.59
C MET A 406 -29.20 -3.21 -2.81
N ASN A 407 -28.63 -2.03 -2.64
CA ASN A 407 -28.34 -1.10 -3.73
C ASN A 407 -27.37 -1.72 -4.75
N ILE A 408 -26.22 -2.22 -4.29
CA ILE A 408 -25.19 -2.76 -5.20
C ILE A 408 -25.67 -4.04 -5.90
N THR A 409 -26.46 -4.88 -5.22
CA THR A 409 -27.11 -6.05 -5.83
C THR A 409 -28.08 -5.62 -6.92
N THR A 410 -28.93 -4.63 -6.64
CA THR A 410 -29.88 -4.10 -7.64
C THR A 410 -29.17 -3.51 -8.86
N MET A 411 -28.05 -2.80 -8.66
CA MET A 411 -27.24 -2.26 -9.75
C MET A 411 -26.62 -3.39 -10.61
N VAL A 412 -26.08 -4.43 -9.97
CA VAL A 412 -25.52 -5.60 -10.65
C VAL A 412 -26.61 -6.33 -11.43
N ASP A 413 -27.75 -6.61 -10.82
CA ASP A 413 -28.86 -7.33 -11.46
C ASP A 413 -29.41 -6.56 -12.67
N SER A 414 -29.58 -5.24 -12.54
CA SER A 414 -30.04 -4.38 -13.64
C SER A 414 -29.05 -4.35 -14.81
N PHE A 415 -27.75 -4.31 -14.52
CA PHE A 415 -26.72 -4.40 -15.54
C PHE A 415 -26.74 -5.78 -16.23
N LEU A 416 -26.83 -6.87 -15.47
CA LEU A 416 -26.87 -8.23 -16.02
C LEU A 416 -28.11 -8.46 -16.88
N GLU A 417 -29.29 -8.00 -16.46
CA GLU A 417 -30.52 -8.09 -17.26
C GLU A 417 -30.35 -7.38 -18.61
N THR A 418 -29.79 -6.16 -18.58
CA THR A 418 -29.54 -5.39 -19.80
C THR A 418 -28.47 -6.07 -20.68
N ALA A 419 -27.42 -6.64 -20.09
CA ALA A 419 -26.37 -7.35 -20.80
C ALA A 419 -26.90 -8.63 -21.48
N GLN A 420 -27.74 -9.40 -20.79
CA GLN A 420 -28.43 -10.57 -21.37
C GLN A 420 -29.32 -10.19 -22.57
N GLY A 421 -29.91 -8.99 -22.53
CA GLY A 421 -30.58 -8.38 -23.68
C GLY A 421 -29.65 -8.22 -24.89
N HIS A 422 -28.46 -7.67 -24.69
CA HIS A 422 -27.46 -7.50 -25.76
C HIS A 422 -26.94 -8.84 -26.28
N PHE A 423 -26.66 -9.82 -25.42
CA PHE A 423 -26.30 -11.17 -25.86
C PHE A 423 -27.41 -11.84 -26.66
N SER A 424 -28.67 -11.57 -26.32
CA SER A 424 -29.82 -12.02 -27.12
C SER A 424 -29.88 -11.37 -28.50
N LEU A 425 -29.51 -10.08 -28.61
CA LEU A 425 -29.35 -9.41 -29.91
C LEU A 425 -28.21 -10.04 -30.74
N LEU A 426 -27.09 -10.40 -30.11
CA LEU A 426 -25.98 -11.08 -30.79
C LEU A 426 -26.41 -12.46 -31.34
N ARG A 427 -27.12 -13.26 -30.54
CA ARG A 427 -27.68 -14.56 -30.99
C ARG A 427 -28.67 -14.38 -32.14
N ASN A 428 -29.49 -13.33 -32.11
CA ASN A 428 -30.42 -13.03 -33.20
C ASN A 428 -29.69 -12.60 -34.49
N ALA A 429 -28.68 -11.74 -34.39
CA ALA A 429 -27.89 -11.31 -35.54
C ALA A 429 -27.16 -12.49 -36.20
N GLU A 430 -26.63 -13.41 -35.40
CA GLU A 430 -25.99 -14.64 -35.88
C GLU A 430 -27.01 -15.54 -36.58
N LYS A 431 -28.20 -15.72 -36.01
CA LYS A 431 -29.30 -16.48 -36.64
C LYS A 431 -29.77 -15.86 -37.95
N GLU A 432 -29.89 -14.53 -38.02
CA GLU A 432 -30.24 -13.81 -39.26
C GLU A 432 -29.19 -14.03 -40.34
N TYR A 433 -27.90 -13.90 -39.99
CA TYR A 433 -26.80 -14.20 -40.88
C TYR A 433 -26.86 -15.66 -41.39
N ASN A 434 -27.04 -16.63 -40.50
CA ASN A 434 -27.16 -18.04 -40.85
C ASN A 434 -28.30 -18.29 -41.85
N ASN A 435 -29.48 -17.70 -41.63
CA ASN A 435 -30.63 -17.83 -42.55
C ASN A 435 -30.35 -17.20 -43.92
N ILE A 436 -29.66 -16.05 -43.97
CA ILE A 436 -29.27 -15.41 -45.23
C ILE A 436 -28.32 -16.31 -46.01
N ILE A 437 -27.30 -16.88 -45.35
CA ILE A 437 -26.36 -17.82 -45.97
C ILE A 437 -27.09 -19.07 -46.45
N GLU A 438 -28.02 -19.63 -45.67
CA GLU A 438 -28.83 -20.79 -46.08
C GLU A 438 -29.63 -20.50 -47.35
N LEU A 439 -30.32 -19.35 -47.42
CA LEU A 439 -31.08 -18.93 -48.60
C LEU A 439 -30.19 -18.76 -49.84
N VAL A 440 -29.00 -18.16 -49.66
CA VAL A 440 -28.05 -18.01 -50.76
C VAL A 440 -27.56 -19.38 -51.22
N LEU A 441 -27.21 -20.28 -50.31
CA LEU A 441 -26.77 -21.64 -50.65
C LEU A 441 -27.86 -22.44 -51.39
N GLN A 442 -29.13 -22.33 -50.98
CA GLN A 442 -30.26 -22.98 -51.65
C GLN A 442 -30.51 -22.42 -53.07
N SER A 443 -30.13 -21.18 -53.33
CA SER A 443 -30.32 -20.51 -54.62
C SER A 443 -29.21 -20.77 -55.65
N LEU A 444 -28.10 -21.40 -55.24
CA LEU A 444 -26.97 -21.71 -56.12
C LEU A 444 -27.31 -22.89 -57.03
N SER A 445 -27.31 -22.65 -58.35
CA SER A 445 -27.28 -23.74 -59.33
C SER A 445 -25.85 -24.27 -59.47
N PHE A 446 -25.61 -25.53 -59.06
CA PHE A 446 -24.30 -26.21 -59.11
C PHE A 446 -23.69 -26.38 -60.52
N GLU A 447 -24.34 -25.87 -61.56
CA GLU A 447 -23.92 -26.07 -62.94
C GLU A 447 -22.90 -25.04 -63.46
N ASP A 448 -22.82 -23.79 -62.93
CA ASP A 448 -22.02 -22.73 -63.59
C ASP A 448 -20.91 -22.03 -62.75
N GLU A 449 -20.79 -22.21 -61.42
CA GLU A 449 -19.81 -21.44 -60.61
C GLU A 449 -18.87 -22.25 -59.68
N ALA A 450 -18.83 -23.59 -59.79
CA ALA A 450 -18.21 -24.44 -58.77
C ALA A 450 -16.80 -25.00 -59.12
N PHE A 451 -15.76 -24.16 -59.18
CA PHE A 451 -14.37 -24.66 -59.03
C PHE A 451 -13.91 -24.66 -57.56
N TYR A 452 -14.32 -23.66 -56.76
CA TYR A 452 -13.98 -23.57 -55.34
C TYR A 452 -14.92 -24.37 -54.42
N LEU A 453 -16.19 -24.53 -54.80
CA LEU A 453 -17.18 -25.33 -54.04
C LEU A 453 -16.95 -26.85 -54.15
N LYS A 454 -16.19 -27.30 -55.14
CA LYS A 454 -15.97 -28.74 -55.40
C LYS A 454 -15.00 -29.41 -54.43
N ASP A 455 -14.11 -28.62 -53.80
CA ASP A 455 -13.16 -29.08 -52.79
C ASP A 455 -13.77 -29.09 -51.38
N LEU A 456 -14.84 -28.31 -51.14
CA LEU A 456 -15.51 -28.21 -49.84
C LEU A 456 -16.79 -29.05 -49.75
N CYS A 457 -17.43 -29.36 -50.88
CA CYS A 457 -18.81 -29.87 -50.91
C CYS A 457 -18.97 -30.97 -51.98
N CYS A 458 -19.27 -32.19 -51.54
CA CYS A 458 -19.65 -33.28 -52.43
C CYS A 458 -21.17 -33.32 -52.72
N ASP A 459 -21.99 -32.69 -51.87
CA ASP A 459 -23.46 -32.65 -51.96
C ASP A 459 -24.08 -31.48 -51.13
N ASN A 460 -25.37 -31.20 -51.32
CA ASN A 460 -26.12 -30.17 -50.56
C ASN A 460 -26.22 -30.50 -49.06
N ASP A 461 -26.26 -31.78 -48.71
CA ASP A 461 -26.42 -32.23 -47.33
C ASP A 461 -25.16 -31.95 -46.49
N THR A 462 -23.96 -32.06 -47.07
CA THR A 462 -22.70 -31.68 -46.42
C THR A 462 -22.63 -30.17 -46.16
N LEU A 463 -23.10 -29.33 -47.09
CA LEU A 463 -23.17 -27.87 -46.90
C LEU A 463 -24.10 -27.47 -45.76
N ALA A 464 -25.30 -28.07 -45.71
CA ALA A 464 -26.25 -27.82 -44.61
C ALA A 464 -25.68 -28.26 -43.26
N THR A 465 -24.94 -29.37 -43.23
CA THR A 465 -24.26 -29.86 -42.02
C THR A 465 -23.15 -28.91 -41.58
N ILE A 466 -22.34 -28.41 -42.52
CA ILE A 466 -21.25 -27.45 -42.26
C ILE A 466 -21.81 -26.13 -41.72
N LEU A 467 -22.88 -25.61 -42.33
CA LEU A 467 -23.53 -24.38 -41.89
C LEU A 467 -24.12 -24.53 -40.48
N THR A 468 -24.78 -25.65 -40.20
CA THR A 468 -25.32 -25.94 -38.86
C THR A 468 -24.22 -26.01 -37.80
N ALA A 469 -23.09 -26.67 -38.11
CA ALA A 469 -21.96 -26.76 -37.20
C ALA A 469 -21.28 -25.39 -36.94
N SER A 470 -21.21 -24.53 -37.97
CA SER A 470 -20.74 -23.14 -37.86
C SER A 470 -21.63 -22.32 -36.94
N HIS A 471 -22.95 -22.37 -37.18
CA HIS A 471 -23.97 -21.73 -36.36
C HIS A 471 -23.88 -22.13 -34.88
N GLU A 472 -23.83 -23.43 -34.61
CA GLU A 472 -23.69 -23.95 -33.23
C GLU A 472 -22.40 -23.48 -32.56
N THR A 473 -21.28 -23.46 -33.29
CA THR A 473 -19.99 -23.00 -32.76
C THR A 473 -20.04 -21.51 -32.43
N HIS A 474 -20.68 -20.70 -33.28
CA HIS A 474 -20.81 -19.27 -33.06
C HIS A 474 -21.68 -18.95 -31.84
N LEU A 475 -22.85 -19.60 -31.73
CA LEU A 475 -23.71 -19.47 -30.57
C LEU A 475 -23.01 -19.89 -29.28
N GLN A 476 -22.22 -20.97 -29.32
CA GLN A 476 -21.45 -21.43 -28.16
C GLN A 476 -20.44 -20.38 -27.68
N VAL A 477 -19.75 -19.68 -28.59
CA VAL A 477 -18.81 -18.59 -28.23
C VAL A 477 -19.53 -17.42 -27.57
N ILE A 478 -20.72 -17.05 -28.07
CA ILE A 478 -21.55 -15.99 -27.49
C ILE A 478 -22.02 -16.40 -26.08
N ASP A 479 -22.54 -17.61 -25.93
CA ASP A 479 -23.04 -18.15 -24.65
C ASP A 479 -21.93 -18.30 -23.61
N ASP A 480 -20.73 -18.73 -24.01
CA ASP A 480 -19.59 -18.85 -23.11
C ASP A 480 -19.12 -17.47 -22.63
N ARG A 481 -19.13 -16.45 -23.51
CA ARG A 481 -18.80 -15.07 -23.12
C ARG A 481 -19.83 -14.48 -22.16
N GLU A 482 -21.12 -14.73 -22.39
CA GLU A 482 -22.22 -14.33 -21.52
C GLU A 482 -22.09 -14.98 -20.12
N LYS A 483 -21.93 -16.31 -20.08
CA LYS A 483 -21.73 -17.05 -18.82
C LYS A 483 -20.50 -16.54 -18.07
N HIS A 484 -19.40 -16.25 -18.78
CA HIS A 484 -18.19 -15.72 -18.18
C HIS A 484 -18.43 -14.39 -17.47
N MET A 485 -19.14 -13.45 -18.13
CA MET A 485 -19.50 -12.14 -17.54
C MET A 485 -20.35 -12.32 -16.28
N ILE A 486 -21.44 -13.07 -16.39
CA ILE A 486 -22.41 -13.29 -15.30
C ILE A 486 -21.71 -13.92 -14.10
N ASN A 487 -20.96 -15.01 -14.32
CA ASN A 487 -20.29 -15.72 -13.24
C ASN A 487 -19.25 -14.84 -12.54
N ARG A 488 -18.46 -14.07 -13.30
CA ARG A 488 -17.45 -13.20 -12.72
C ARG A 488 -18.08 -12.08 -11.88
N LEU A 489 -19.12 -11.43 -12.39
CA LEU A 489 -19.74 -10.31 -11.68
C LEU A 489 -20.49 -10.79 -10.43
N ASN A 490 -21.24 -11.89 -10.52
CA ASN A 490 -21.91 -12.48 -9.36
C ASN A 490 -20.91 -12.94 -8.29
N LYS A 491 -19.82 -13.59 -8.71
CA LYS A 491 -18.76 -14.01 -7.79
C LYS A 491 -18.12 -12.82 -7.10
N TRP A 492 -17.81 -11.75 -7.83
CA TRP A 492 -17.28 -10.53 -7.23
C TRP A 492 -18.26 -9.92 -6.21
N LEU A 493 -19.55 -9.84 -6.55
CA LEU A 493 -20.59 -9.30 -5.68
C LEU A 493 -20.67 -10.09 -4.37
N GLU A 494 -20.71 -11.43 -4.47
CA GLU A 494 -20.73 -12.33 -3.32
C GLU A 494 -19.47 -12.17 -2.46
N GLU A 495 -18.28 -12.19 -3.06
CA GLU A 495 -17.01 -12.03 -2.35
C GLU A 495 -16.86 -10.64 -1.72
N TYR A 496 -17.38 -9.59 -2.35
CA TYR A 496 -17.34 -8.22 -1.83
C TYR A 496 -18.25 -8.08 -0.62
N ILE A 497 -19.50 -8.51 -0.73
CA ILE A 497 -20.48 -8.48 0.37
C ILE A 497 -19.98 -9.31 1.55
N ASN A 498 -19.54 -10.55 1.32
CA ASN A 498 -19.07 -11.43 2.39
C ASN A 498 -17.89 -10.84 3.15
N ARG A 499 -16.93 -10.20 2.44
CA ARG A 499 -15.82 -9.50 3.07
C ARG A 499 -16.29 -8.32 3.92
N LEU A 500 -17.21 -7.51 3.40
CA LEU A 500 -17.75 -6.34 4.08
C LEU A 500 -18.40 -6.70 5.43
N PHE A 501 -19.23 -7.75 5.47
CA PHE A 501 -19.82 -8.24 6.73
C PHE A 501 -18.77 -8.88 7.66
N ALA A 502 -17.83 -9.65 7.11
CA ALA A 502 -16.78 -10.28 7.90
C ALA A 502 -15.85 -9.26 8.57
N ASP A 503 -15.45 -8.22 7.83
CA ASP A 503 -14.59 -7.15 8.33
C ASP A 503 -15.28 -6.33 9.43
N GLU A 504 -16.58 -6.09 9.29
CA GLU A 504 -17.38 -5.40 10.30
C GLU A 504 -17.51 -6.22 11.60
N ASN A 505 -17.83 -7.51 11.49
CA ASN A 505 -17.88 -8.41 12.65
C ASN A 505 -16.52 -8.52 13.34
N LYS A 506 -15.45 -8.63 12.57
CA LYS A 506 -14.08 -8.68 13.09
C LYS A 506 -13.73 -7.40 13.84
N ARG A 507 -14.07 -6.23 13.28
CA ARG A 507 -13.85 -4.93 13.91
C ARG A 507 -14.61 -4.83 15.23
N ASN A 508 -15.90 -5.16 15.24
CA ASN A 508 -16.72 -5.12 16.45
C ASN A 508 -16.13 -6.01 17.55
N HIS A 509 -15.82 -7.27 17.22
CA HIS A 509 -15.24 -8.20 18.18
C HIS A 509 -13.91 -7.70 18.75
N GLN A 510 -13.03 -7.17 17.89
CA GLN A 510 -11.76 -6.58 18.32
C GLN A 510 -12.00 -5.39 19.25
N GLN A 511 -12.94 -4.51 18.94
CA GLN A 511 -13.22 -3.33 19.77
C GLN A 511 -13.79 -3.70 21.14
N ILE A 512 -14.67 -4.70 21.20
CA ILE A 512 -15.20 -5.24 22.47
C ILE A 512 -14.05 -5.81 23.32
N LEU A 513 -13.15 -6.60 22.71
CA LEU A 513 -11.99 -7.13 23.39
C LEU A 513 -11.09 -6.00 23.91
N GLU A 514 -10.78 -5.00 23.10
CA GLU A 514 -9.95 -3.85 23.52
C GLU A 514 -10.55 -3.11 24.71
N ILE A 515 -11.87 -2.84 24.68
CA ILE A 515 -12.60 -2.25 25.81
C ILE A 515 -12.43 -3.13 27.05
N SER A 516 -12.66 -4.43 26.91
CA SER A 516 -12.64 -5.38 28.03
C SER A 516 -11.25 -5.47 28.68
N HIS A 517 -10.20 -5.60 27.88
CA HIS A 517 -8.81 -5.63 28.35
C HIS A 517 -8.41 -4.31 29.02
N PHE A 518 -8.84 -3.17 28.47
CA PHE A 518 -8.56 -1.86 29.07
C PHE A 518 -9.13 -1.77 30.49
N PHE A 519 -10.39 -2.19 30.68
CA PHE A 519 -11.03 -2.14 32.00
C PHE A 519 -10.45 -3.18 32.96
N GLU A 520 -10.18 -4.41 32.51
CA GLU A 520 -9.51 -5.42 33.32
C GLU A 520 -8.17 -4.91 33.86
N PHE A 521 -7.38 -4.25 33.00
CA PHE A 521 -6.15 -3.60 33.41
C PHE A 521 -6.39 -2.50 34.45
N GLN A 522 -7.40 -1.63 34.28
CA GLN A 522 -7.70 -0.61 35.30
C GLN A 522 -8.09 -1.22 36.65
N TYR A 523 -8.90 -2.29 36.66
CA TYR A 523 -9.27 -3.00 37.89
C TYR A 523 -8.04 -3.64 38.56
N GLN A 524 -7.15 -4.27 37.79
CA GLN A 524 -5.89 -4.81 38.31
C GLN A 524 -5.01 -3.72 38.95
N GLN A 525 -4.86 -2.56 38.30
CA GLN A 525 -4.10 -1.43 38.86
C GLN A 525 -4.72 -0.88 40.14
N LEU A 526 -6.06 -0.80 40.21
CA LEU A 526 -6.75 -0.38 41.42
C LEU A 526 -6.54 -1.39 42.57
N ASN A 527 -6.63 -2.68 42.29
CA ASN A 527 -6.41 -3.74 43.28
C ASN A 527 -4.97 -3.72 43.84
N LEU A 528 -3.96 -3.38 43.02
CA LEU A 528 -2.58 -3.22 43.49
C LEU A 528 -2.39 -2.10 44.52
N LEU A 529 -3.31 -1.12 44.58
CA LEU A 529 -3.29 -0.05 45.58
C LEU A 529 -3.99 -0.43 46.89
N SER A 530 -4.78 -1.51 46.91
CA SER A 530 -5.40 -1.98 48.16
C SER A 530 -4.35 -2.61 49.09
N LEU A 531 -4.46 -2.35 50.40
CA LEU A 531 -3.61 -2.97 51.42
C LEU A 531 -3.66 -4.51 51.31
N PRO A 532 -2.58 -5.22 51.69
CA PRO A 532 -2.61 -6.67 51.83
C PRO A 532 -3.80 -7.09 52.72
N GLN A 533 -4.46 -8.18 52.36
CA GLN A 533 -5.59 -8.81 53.07
C GLN A 533 -5.30 -9.22 54.54
N GLU A 534 -4.23 -8.73 55.17
CA GLU A 534 -3.77 -9.13 56.51
C GLU A 534 -4.29 -8.23 57.65
N LEU A 535 -5.21 -7.30 57.39
CA LEU A 535 -6.00 -6.60 58.42
C LEU A 535 -7.42 -7.16 58.49
N ASP A 536 -7.55 -8.48 58.46
CA ASP A 536 -8.69 -9.17 59.04
C ASP A 536 -8.54 -9.12 60.56
N LEU A 537 -9.05 -8.04 61.18
CA LEU A 537 -9.24 -8.00 62.62
C LEU A 537 -10.36 -8.98 62.95
N ALA A 538 -9.94 -10.20 63.29
CA ALA A 538 -10.78 -11.29 63.77
C ALA A 538 -11.93 -10.82 64.68
N GLY A 539 -13.15 -11.28 64.38
CA GLY A 539 -14.23 -11.30 65.36
C GLY A 539 -15.66 -11.31 64.82
N ASN A 540 -16.10 -12.41 64.20
CA ASN A 540 -17.25 -13.19 64.70
C ASN A 540 -17.65 -14.32 63.72
N ASN A 541 -17.34 -15.55 64.12
CA ASN A 541 -18.21 -16.70 63.87
C ASN A 541 -19.43 -16.56 64.82
N PRO A 542 -20.65 -16.91 64.38
CA PRO A 542 -21.11 -18.31 64.47
C PRO A 542 -21.80 -18.72 63.15
N GLY A 543 -21.82 -19.96 62.69
CA GLY A 543 -21.92 -21.22 63.39
C GLY A 543 -22.81 -22.09 62.50
N ASP A 544 -22.30 -23.27 62.18
CA ASP A 544 -22.98 -24.52 61.83
C ASP A 544 -24.11 -24.58 60.78
N ASP A 545 -23.87 -25.55 59.91
CA ASP A 545 -24.80 -26.52 59.35
C ASP A 545 -25.58 -26.17 58.06
N ASP A 546 -25.15 -26.93 57.05
CA ASP A 546 -25.97 -27.84 56.26
C ASP A 546 -26.52 -27.39 54.90
N ILE A 547 -26.00 -28.10 53.89
CA ILE A 547 -26.77 -28.93 52.94
C ILE A 547 -27.09 -28.34 51.54
N LEU A 548 -26.42 -28.99 50.57
CA LEU A 548 -26.82 -29.44 49.22
C LEU A 548 -26.58 -28.57 47.98
N GLU A 549 -25.75 -29.14 47.10
CA GLU A 549 -26.02 -29.50 45.68
C GLU A 549 -27.20 -28.76 45.01
N ASP A 550 -26.89 -27.92 44.01
CA ASP A 550 -26.87 -28.30 42.59
C ASP A 550 -26.10 -27.25 41.76
#